data_AF-A0A373CSS3-F1
#
_entry.id   AF-A0A373CSS3-F1
#
_cell.length_a   1.000
_cell.length_b   1.000
_cell.length_c   1.000
_cell.angle_alpha   90.00
_cell.angle_beta   90.00
_cell.angle_gamma   90.00
#
_symmetry.space_group_name_H-M   'P 1'
#
loop_
_entity.id
_entity.type
_entity.pdbx_description
1 polymer ?
#
loop_
_entity_poly.entity_id
_entity_poly.type
_entity_poly.pdbx_seq_one_letter_code
_entity_poly.pdbx_strand_id
1 'polypeptide(L)' 'MVKILIDEKMVQKDDKGILSLTQKGSECAKEIYEKHCFSYELLVSAGIDDKLAQKEVCKMEHDLSEESFQKI' A
#
# COMPACT_ATOMS: atom_id res chain seq x y z
N MET A 1 -14.39 -6.22 -6.55
CA MET A 1 -13.10 -5.64 -6.16
C MET A 1 -12.29 -5.20 -7.38
N VAL A 2 -11.87 -6.08 -8.30
CA VAL A 2 -11.09 -5.69 -9.51
C VAL A 2 -11.84 -4.73 -10.45
N LYS A 3 -13.15 -4.91 -10.63
CA LYS A 3 -13.95 -4.06 -11.51
C LYS A 3 -13.87 -2.57 -11.12
N ILE A 4 -13.90 -2.26 -9.83
CA ILE A 4 -13.79 -0.89 -9.31
C ILE A 4 -12.43 -0.28 -9.68
N LEU A 5 -11.34 -1.04 -9.54
CA LEU A 5 -10.00 -0.58 -9.89
C LEU A 5 -9.86 -0.30 -11.40
N ILE A 6 -10.58 -1.04 -12.25
CA ILE A 6 -10.66 -0.78 -13.70
C ILE A 6 -11.46 0.50 -13.95
N ASP A 7 -12.64 0.63 -13.33
CA ASP A 7 -13.54 1.78 -13.49
C ASP A 7 -12.85 3.09 -13.01
N GLU A 8 -12.03 3.03 -11.96
CA GLU A 8 -11.23 4.14 -11.43
C GLU A 8 -9.91 4.41 -12.19
N LYS A 9 -9.63 3.62 -13.24
CA LYS A 9 -8.42 3.68 -14.07
C LYS A 9 -7.12 3.43 -13.31
N MET A 10 -7.17 2.61 -12.26
CA MET A 10 -5.98 2.19 -11.49
C MET A 10 -5.32 0.96 -12.11
N VAL A 11 -6.12 0.04 -12.65
CA VAL A 11 -5.62 -1.15 -13.35
C VAL A 11 -6.22 -1.23 -14.74
N GLN A 12 -5.46 -1.78 -15.67
CA GLN A 12 -5.94 -2.16 -16.99
C GLN A 12 -5.78 -3.66 -17.20
N LYS A 13 -6.69 -4.24 -17.96
CA LYS A 13 -6.71 -5.66 -18.31
C LYS A 13 -6.42 -5.81 -19.80
N ASP A 14 -5.44 -6.62 -20.17
CA ASP A 14 -5.17 -6.92 -21.57
C ASP A 14 -6.11 -8.02 -22.12
N ASP A 15 -6.00 -8.32 -23.42
CA ASP A 15 -6.83 -9.32 -24.12
C ASP A 15 -6.60 -10.76 -23.60
N LYS A 16 -5.45 -11.01 -22.95
CA LYS A 16 -5.12 -12.30 -22.30
C LYS A 16 -5.62 -12.36 -20.86
N GLY A 17 -6.17 -11.25 -20.37
CA GLY A 17 -6.68 -11.08 -19.04
C GLY A 17 -5.66 -10.77 -17.96
N ILE A 18 -4.44 -10.38 -18.34
CA ILE A 18 -3.38 -9.95 -17.43
C ILE A 18 -3.70 -8.53 -16.95
N LEU A 19 -3.61 -8.33 -15.63
CA LEU A 19 -3.77 -7.02 -15.01
C LEU A 19 -2.42 -6.32 -14.89
N SER A 20 -2.39 -5.04 -15.26
CA SER A 20 -1.24 -4.16 -15.06
C SER A 20 -1.70 -2.84 -14.46
N LEU A 21 -0.85 -2.23 -13.63
CA LEU A 21 -1.11 -0.91 -13.08
C LEU A 21 -1.01 0.12 -14.21
N THR A 22 -1.95 1.06 -14.23
CA THR A 22 -1.79 2.30 -15.01
C THR A 22 -0.78 3.20 -14.30
N GLN A 23 -0.39 4.31 -14.92
CA GLN A 23 0.43 5.31 -14.24
C GLN A 23 -0.20 5.77 -12.90
N LYS A 24 -1.49 6.12 -12.92
CA LYS A 24 -2.26 6.52 -11.74
C LYS A 24 -2.27 5.42 -10.67
N GLY A 25 -2.50 4.17 -11.08
CA GLY A 25 -2.46 3.03 -10.16
C GLY A 25 -1.08 2.78 -9.59
N SER A 26 -0.02 2.99 -10.39
CA SER A 26 1.36 2.85 -9.95
C SER A 26 1.77 3.92 -8.94
N GLU A 27 1.34 5.16 -9.13
CA GLU A 27 1.56 6.26 -8.19
C GLU A 27 0.88 5.96 -6.85
N CYS A 28 -0.40 5.58 -6.87
CA CYS A 28 -1.14 5.21 -5.66
C CYS A 28 -0.55 3.96 -4.97
N ALA A 29 -0.18 2.92 -5.72
CA ALA A 29 0.45 1.73 -5.16
C ALA A 29 1.80 2.04 -4.51
N LYS A 30 2.57 2.97 -5.08
CA LYS A 30 3.85 3.42 -4.54
C LYS A 30 3.66 4.15 -3.20
N GLU A 31 2.69 5.03 -3.09
CA GLU A 31 2.38 5.73 -1.83
C GLU A 31 2.02 4.74 -0.70
N ILE A 32 1.18 3.75 -1.00
CA ILE A 32 0.82 2.71 -0.03
C ILE A 32 2.06 1.89 0.37
N TYR A 33 2.89 1.51 -0.60
CA TYR A 33 4.10 0.74 -0.35
C TYR A 33 5.15 1.50 0.46
N GLU A 34 5.27 2.82 0.26
CA GLU A 34 6.15 3.67 1.07
C GLU A 34 5.68 3.71 2.53
N LYS A 35 4.36 3.84 2.76
CA LYS A 35 3.77 3.75 4.11
C LYS A 35 4.03 2.40 4.76
N HIS A 36 3.93 1.32 3.98
CA HIS A 36 4.26 -0.03 4.43
C HIS A 36 5.69 -0.09 4.98
N CYS A 37 6.66 0.28 4.13
CA CYS A 37 8.08 0.13 4.45
C CYS A 37 8.46 0.98 5.67
N PHE A 38 8.04 2.25 5.69
CA PHE A 38 8.31 3.14 6.81
C PHE A 38 7.73 2.61 8.13
N SER A 39 6.45 2.23 8.12
CA SER A 39 5.80 1.75 9.35
C SER A 39 6.40 0.44 9.83
N TYR A 40 6.82 -0.44 8.91
CA TYR A 40 7.50 -1.69 9.24
C TYR A 40 8.86 -1.42 9.89
N GLU A 41 9.69 -0.58 9.27
CA GLU A 41 10.98 -0.19 9.82
C GLU A 41 10.83 0.47 11.19
N LEU A 42 9.80 1.29 11.38
CA LEU A 42 9.47 1.92 12.66
C LEU A 42 9.16 0.87 13.75
N LEU A 43 8.30 -0.10 13.47
CA LEU A 43 7.93 -1.14 14.44
C LEU A 43 9.10 -2.05 14.77
N VAL A 44 9.86 -2.48 13.78
CA VAL A 44 11.06 -3.32 13.99
C VAL A 44 12.09 -2.55 14.81
N SER A 45 12.31 -1.26 14.52
CA SER A 45 13.23 -0.41 15.29
C SER A 45 12.76 -0.18 16.73
N ALA A 46 11.44 -0.22 16.97
CA ALA A 46 10.85 -0.19 18.32
C ALA A 46 10.97 -1.54 19.07
N GLY A 47 11.54 -2.58 18.44
CA GLY A 47 11.75 -3.90 19.05
C GLY A 47 10.57 -4.86 18.90
N ILE A 48 9.61 -4.56 18.03
CA ILE A 48 8.50 -5.46 17.71
C ILE A 48 9.02 -6.63 16.86
N ASP A 49 8.54 -7.85 17.15
CA ASP A 49 8.86 -9.05 16.37
C ASP A 49 8.44 -8.89 14.91
N ASP A 50 9.28 -9.37 13.99
CA ASP A 50 9.08 -9.26 12.54
C ASP A 50 7.69 -9.72 12.07
N LYS A 51 7.20 -10.86 12.58
CA LYS A 51 5.89 -11.39 12.15
C LYS A 51 4.74 -10.53 12.66
N LEU A 52 4.90 -9.95 13.84
CA LEU A 52 3.91 -9.02 14.39
C LEU A 52 3.94 -7.69 13.63
N ALA A 53 5.14 -7.15 13.36
CA ALA A 53 5.33 -5.93 12.60
C ALA A 53 4.69 -6.04 11.20
N GLN A 54 4.96 -7.10 10.43
CA GLN A 54 4.34 -7.31 9.11
C GLN A 54 2.81 -7.34 9.17
N LYS A 55 2.25 -8.00 10.19
CA LYS A 55 0.79 -8.12 10.36
C LYS A 55 0.14 -6.79 10.73
N GLU A 56 0.80 -5.98 11.56
CA GLU A 56 0.26 -4.70 12.03
C GLU A 56 0.38 -3.61 10.97
N VAL A 57 1.49 -3.59 10.22
CA VAL A 57 1.72 -2.63 9.14
C VAL A 57 0.66 -2.71 8.05
N CYS A 58 0.23 -3.91 7.65
CA CYS A 58 -0.83 -4.07 6.66
C CYS A 58 -2.16 -3.39 7.06
N LYS A 59 -2.39 -3.16 8.36
CA LYS A 59 -3.54 -2.38 8.82
C LYS A 59 -3.20 -0.89 8.86
N MET A 60 -2.04 -0.57 9.43
CA MET A 60 -1.58 0.81 9.58
C MET A 60 -1.48 1.54 8.23
N GLU A 61 -0.96 0.91 7.19
CA GLU A 61 -0.78 1.52 5.86
C GLU A 61 -2.10 1.97 5.21
N HIS A 62 -3.21 1.32 5.54
CA HIS A 62 -4.54 1.62 5.01
C HIS A 62 -5.36 2.56 5.90
N ASP A 63 -5.05 2.61 7.20
CA ASP A 63 -5.78 3.39 8.21
C ASP A 63 -5.10 4.74 8.56
N LEU A 64 -3.80 4.87 8.31
CA LEU A 64 -3.05 6.10 8.57
C LEU A 64 -3.40 7.18 7.55
N SER A 65 -3.94 8.30 8.05
CA SER A 65 -4.09 9.50 7.24
C SER A 65 -2.74 10.04 6.80
N GLU A 66 -2.70 10.75 5.68
CA GLU A 66 -1.48 11.39 5.19
C GLU A 66 -0.88 12.36 6.22
N GLU A 67 -1.74 13.14 6.91
CA GLU A 67 -1.29 14.08 7.94
C GLU A 67 -0.62 13.36 9.12
N SER A 68 -1.15 12.21 9.52
CA SER A 68 -0.56 11.41 10.60
C SER A 68 0.78 10.81 10.17
N PHE A 69 0.84 10.26 8.95
CA PHE A 69 2.05 9.66 8.41
C PHE A 69 3.21 10.67 8.33
N GLN A 70 2.95 11.90 7.90
CA GLN A 70 3.97 12.95 7.77
C GLN A 70 4.49 13.50 9.12
N LYS A 71 3.81 13.21 10.24
CA LYS A 71 4.18 13.72 11.58
C LYS A 71 4.88 12.70 12.48
N ILE A 72 4.86 11.43 12.08
CA ILE A 72 5.55 10.32 12.78
C ILE A 72 6.95 10.20 12.20
#